data_AF-A0A0Q8INA9-F1
#
_entry.id   AF-A0A0Q8INA9-F1
#
_cell.length_a   1.000
_cell.length_b   1.000
_cell.length_c   1.000
_cell.angle_alpha   90.00
_cell.angle_beta   90.00
_cell.angle_gamma   90.00
#
_symmetry.space_group_name_H-M   'P 1'
#
loop_
_entity.id
_entity.type
_entity.pdbx_description
1 polymer ?
#
loop_
_entity_poly.entity_id
_entity_poly.type
_entity_poly.pdbx_seq_one_letter_code
_entity_poly.pdbx_strand_id
1 'polypeptide(L)'
;MTTYRTLAIGEDAADAVTVGIERDAEGKIVAAVWWPSRGDVDADEVAYPSAAEALAAAEAAKTLHGFSEVAIMLQSDELWQAQWGELAPKPNQLTDEESFELARATEASRDA
;
A
#
# COMPACT_ATOMS: atom_id res chain seq x y z
N MET A 1 10.71 -5.42 12.31
CA MET A 1 9.79 -4.46 11.69
C MET A 1 9.15 -5.17 10.51
N THR A 2 7.84 -5.01 10.34
CA THR A 2 7.10 -5.60 9.22
C THR A 2 7.17 -4.64 8.05
N THR A 3 7.51 -5.16 6.87
CA THR A 3 7.50 -4.42 5.62
C THR A 3 6.23 -4.77 4.86
N TYR A 4 5.49 -3.76 4.40
CA TYR A 4 4.24 -3.96 3.67
C TYR A 4 4.35 -3.51 2.23
N ARG A 5 3.71 -4.23 1.31
CA ARG A 5 3.56 -3.80 -0.08
C ARG A 5 2.56 -2.67 -0.18
N THR A 6 2.89 -1.62 -0.92
CA THR A 6 1.94 -0.54 -1.24
C THR A 6 1.19 -0.85 -2.54
N LEU A 7 -0.14 -0.67 -2.54
CA LEU A 7 -1.01 -0.78 -3.70
C LEU A 7 -1.49 0.59 -4.16
N ALA A 8 -1.64 0.76 -5.47
CA ALA A 8 -2.35 1.91 -6.02
C ALA A 8 -3.86 1.77 -5.78
N ILE A 9 -4.57 2.90 -5.67
CA ILE A 9 -6.04 2.90 -5.53
C ILE A 9 -6.65 2.21 -6.76
N GLY A 10 -7.48 1.19 -6.52
CA GLY A 10 -8.08 0.37 -7.56
C GLY A 10 -7.19 -0.73 -8.14
N GLU A 11 -5.97 -0.93 -7.62
CA GLU A 11 -5.14 -2.10 -7.93
C GLU A 11 -5.75 -3.35 -7.28
N ASP A 12 -5.88 -4.42 -8.07
CA ASP A 12 -6.37 -5.70 -7.60
C ASP A 12 -5.30 -6.45 -6.78
N ALA A 13 -5.74 -7.04 -5.67
CA ALA A 13 -4.89 -7.78 -4.76
C ALA A 13 -5.47 -9.18 -4.50
N ALA A 14 -5.57 -9.99 -5.55
CA ALA A 14 -6.16 -11.33 -5.54
C ALA A 14 -5.70 -12.28 -4.41
N ASP A 15 -4.49 -12.08 -3.86
CA ASP A 15 -3.90 -12.95 -2.82
C ASP A 15 -3.46 -12.21 -1.55
N ALA A 16 -4.00 -11.01 -1.31
CA ALA A 16 -3.63 -10.20 -0.16
C ALA A 16 -4.85 -9.67 0.60
N VAL A 17 -4.65 -9.48 1.91
CA VAL A 17 -5.55 -8.65 2.71
C VAL A 17 -5.12 -7.20 2.53
N THR A 18 -6.03 -6.35 2.08
CA THR A 18 -5.73 -4.94 1.84
C THR A 18 -6.18 -4.09 3.01
N VAL A 19 -5.32 -3.16 3.42
CA VAL A 19 -5.61 -2.12 4.41
C VAL A 19 -5.59 -0.77 3.71
N GLY A 20 -6.77 -0.20 3.50
CA GLY A 20 -6.94 1.18 3.05
C GLY A 20 -6.80 2.13 4.22
N ILE A 21 -5.99 3.18 4.07
CA ILE A 21 -5.87 4.26 5.05
C ILE A 21 -6.19 5.57 4.34
N GLU A 22 -7.17 6.29 4.88
CA GLU A 22 -7.67 7.54 4.31
C GLU A 22 -8.02 8.56 5.40
N ARG A 23 -8.23 9.82 4.99
CA ARG A 23 -8.90 10.80 5.84
C ARG A 23 -10.38 10.86 5.49
N ASP A 24 -11.21 10.70 6.52
CA ASP A 24 -12.64 10.95 6.42
C ASP A 24 -12.93 12.46 6.21
N ALA A 25 -14.19 12.81 5.91
CA ALA A 25 -14.67 14.19 5.76
C ALA A 25 -14.34 15.10 6.97
N GLU A 26 -14.21 14.55 8.17
CA GLU A 26 -13.78 15.30 9.37
C GLU A 26 -12.25 15.48 9.48
N GLY A 27 -11.47 14.95 8.55
CA GLY A 27 -10.00 14.96 8.57
C GLY A 27 -9.37 13.93 9.53
N LYS A 28 -10.17 13.03 10.10
CA LYS A 28 -9.69 11.93 10.94
C LYS A 28 -9.12 10.82 10.06
N ILE A 29 -8.00 10.24 10.49
CA ILE A 29 -7.43 9.05 9.84
C ILE A 29 -8.33 7.86 10.20
N VAL A 30 -8.90 7.23 9.18
CA VAL A 30 -9.66 6.00 9.29
C VAL A 30 -9.00 4.94 8.43
N ALA A 31 -9.31 3.67 8.71
CA ALA A 31 -8.80 2.57 7.91
C ALA A 31 -9.89 1.55 7.61
N ALA A 32 -9.78 0.88 6.47
CA ALA A 32 -10.65 -0.21 6.08
C ALA A 32 -9.81 -1.42 5.73
N VAL A 33 -10.25 -2.60 6.15
CA VAL A 33 -9.63 -3.88 5.81
C VAL A 33 -10.59 -4.62 4.89
N TRP A 34 -10.09 -5.08 3.75
CA TRP A 34 -10.88 -5.92 2.85
C TRP A 34 -10.01 -6.98 2.18
N TRP A 35 -10.67 -8.02 1.69
CA TRP A 35 -10.04 -9.07 0.89
C TRP A 35 -11.00 -9.61 -0.16
N PRO A 36 -10.49 -10.07 -1.31
CA PRO A 36 -11.32 -10.69 -2.33
C PRO A 36 -11.79 -12.08 -1.88
N SER A 37 -12.86 -12.57 -2.49
CA SER A 37 -13.28 -13.96 -2.29
C SER A 37 -12.26 -14.91 -2.93
N ARG A 38 -11.88 -15.96 -2.20
CA ARG A 38 -10.90 -16.95 -2.66
C ARG A 38 -11.28 -18.35 -2.18
N GLY A 39 -11.68 -19.22 -3.11
CA GLY A 39 -12.12 -20.58 -2.78
C GLY A 39 -13.34 -20.55 -1.86
N ASP A 40 -13.21 -21.08 -0.64
CA ASP A 40 -14.24 -21.07 0.40
C ASP A 40 -14.22 -19.81 1.29
N VAL A 41 -13.36 -18.83 0.99
CA VAL A 41 -13.31 -17.54 1.71
C VAL A 41 -14.19 -16.54 1.00
N ASP A 42 -15.21 -16.03 1.70
CA ASP A 42 -16.04 -14.93 1.22
C ASP A 42 -15.28 -13.59 1.28
N ALA A 43 -15.60 -12.71 0.34
CA ALA A 43 -15.12 -11.33 0.37
C ALA A 43 -15.78 -10.59 1.54
N ASP A 44 -15.00 -9.82 2.28
CA ASP A 44 -15.49 -9.02 3.41
C ASP A 44 -14.77 -7.66 3.44
N GLU A 45 -15.43 -6.66 4.02
CA GLU A 45 -14.90 -5.32 4.22
C GLU A 45 -15.31 -4.80 5.60
N VAL A 46 -14.32 -4.37 6.38
CA VAL A 46 -14.52 -3.87 7.74
C VAL A 46 -13.77 -2.56 7.94
N ALA A 47 -14.50 -1.53 8.38
CA ALA A 47 -13.94 -0.23 8.74
C ALA A 47 -13.49 -0.19 10.20
N TYR A 48 -12.38 0.49 10.45
CA TYR A 48 -11.74 0.68 11.75
C TYR A 48 -11.46 2.16 12.00
N PRO A 49 -11.60 2.62 13.26
CA PRO A 49 -11.33 4.01 13.63
C PRO A 49 -9.83 4.33 13.72
N SER A 50 -8.95 3.34 13.56
CA SER A 50 -7.51 3.49 13.64
C SER A 50 -6.80 2.53 12.70
N ALA A 51 -5.77 3.03 12.01
CA ALA A 51 -4.91 2.21 11.16
C ALA A 51 -4.19 1.09 11.93
N ALA A 52 -3.86 1.30 13.20
CA ALA A 52 -3.22 0.28 14.02
C ALA A 52 -4.16 -0.91 14.28
N GLU A 53 -5.44 -0.65 14.52
CA GLU A 53 -6.45 -1.71 14.69
C GLU A 53 -6.70 -2.44 13.38
N ALA A 54 -6.79 -1.71 12.27
CA ALA A 54 -6.94 -2.29 10.93
C ALA A 54 -5.75 -3.20 10.57
N LEU A 55 -4.52 -2.78 10.86
CA LEU A 55 -3.32 -3.59 10.60
C LEU A 55 -3.34 -4.90 11.41
N ALA A 56 -3.68 -4.83 12.70
CA ALA A 56 -3.79 -6.02 13.54
C ALA A 56 -4.88 -6.98 13.04
N ALA A 57 -6.04 -6.44 12.62
CA ALA A 57 -7.11 -7.23 12.03
C ALA A 57 -6.70 -7.85 10.68
N ALA A 58 -5.96 -7.12 9.84
CA ALA A 58 -5.47 -7.62 8.57
C ALA A 58 -4.46 -8.75 8.74
N GLU A 59 -3.56 -8.67 9.72
CA GLU A 59 -2.63 -9.76 10.03
C GLU A 59 -3.35 -11.01 10.55
N ALA A 60 -4.41 -10.81 11.35
CA ALA A 60 -5.27 -11.89 11.82
C ALA A 60 -6.02 -12.53 10.64
N ALA A 61 -6.60 -11.74 9.74
CA ALA A 61 -7.29 -12.21 8.53
C ALA A 61 -6.33 -12.95 7.60
N LYS A 62 -5.11 -12.44 7.40
CA LYS A 62 -4.05 -13.11 6.62
C LYS A 62 -3.81 -14.52 7.15
N THR A 63 -3.63 -14.65 8.46
CA THR A 63 -3.33 -15.92 9.12
C THR A 63 -4.54 -16.86 9.13
N LEU A 64 -5.75 -16.32 9.34
CA LEU A 64 -7.00 -17.07 9.43
C LEU A 64 -7.42 -17.65 8.07
N HIS A 65 -7.32 -16.86 7.01
CA HIS A 65 -7.79 -17.22 5.66
C HIS A 65 -6.66 -17.72 4.74
N GLY A 66 -5.40 -17.63 5.19
CA GLY A 66 -4.24 -18.12 4.43
C GLY A 66 -3.88 -17.25 3.22
N PHE A 67 -4.04 -15.93 3.34
CA PHE A 67 -3.50 -14.98 2.35
C PHE A 67 -1.98 -14.90 2.44
N SER A 68 -1.31 -14.58 1.34
CA SER A 68 0.16 -14.54 1.31
C SER A 68 0.73 -13.31 2.03
N GLU A 69 0.04 -12.17 1.95
CA GLU A 69 0.54 -10.90 2.47
C GLU A 69 -0.56 -9.95 2.93
N VAL A 70 -0.14 -8.89 3.64
CA VAL A 70 -0.96 -7.70 3.90
C VAL A 70 -0.42 -6.57 3.02
N ALA A 71 -1.31 -5.96 2.26
CA ALA A 71 -1.00 -4.86 1.37
C ALA A 71 -1.65 -3.57 1.86
N ILE A 72 -0.98 -2.43 1.66
CA ILE A 72 -1.43 -1.12 2.14
C ILE A 72 -1.85 -0.27 0.96
N MET A 73 -3.06 0.25 0.99
CA MET A 73 -3.56 1.26 0.07
C MET A 73 -3.64 2.59 0.82
N LEU A 74 -2.94 3.60 0.35
CA LEU A 74 -2.94 4.93 0.97
C LEU A 74 -3.64 5.92 0.06
N GLN A 75 -4.53 6.74 0.62
CA GLN A 75 -5.03 7.92 -0.07
C GLN A 75 -3.89 8.92 -0.37
N SER A 76 -2.98 9.07 0.60
CA SER A 76 -1.76 9.88 0.50
C SER A 76 -0.62 9.25 1.31
N ASP A 77 0.61 9.32 0.79
CA ASP A 77 1.82 8.77 1.46
C ASP A 77 2.07 9.39 2.85
N GLU A 78 1.64 10.63 3.08
CA GLU A 78 1.74 11.33 4.39
C GLU A 78 0.90 10.70 5.51
N LEU A 79 -0.05 9.83 5.17
CA LEU A 79 -0.89 9.15 6.15
C LEU A 79 -0.16 8.00 6.84
N TRP A 80 0.92 7.51 6.23
CA TRP A 80 1.72 6.44 6.81
C TRP A 80 2.52 6.92 8.00
N GLN A 81 2.53 6.12 9.06
CA GLN A 81 3.34 6.38 10.24
C GLN A 81 4.38 5.27 10.40
N ALA A 82 5.65 5.65 10.53
CA ALA A 82 6.78 4.71 10.65
C ALA A 82 6.65 3.74 11.84
N GLN A 83 5.84 4.07 12.85
CA GLN A 83 5.56 3.17 13.97
C GLN A 83 4.75 1.92 13.58
N TRP A 84 4.04 1.96 12.45
CA TRP A 84 3.27 0.82 11.94
C TRP A 84 4.13 -0.18 11.18
N GLY A 85 5.28 0.27 10.66
CA GLY A 85 6.22 -0.52 9.88
C GLY A 85 6.83 0.28 8.74
N GLU A 86 7.37 -0.44 7.78
CA GLU A 86 8.01 0.14 6.59
C GLU A 86 7.17 -0.18 5.35
N LEU A 87 7.06 0.78 4.43
CA LEU A 87 6.46 0.54 3.12
C LEU A 87 7.55 0.05 2.16
N ALA A 88 7.28 -1.02 1.43
CA ALA A 88 8.15 -1.47 0.37
C ALA A 88 8.27 -0.36 -0.69
N PRO A 89 9.50 -0.08 -1.19
CA PRO A 89 9.69 0.90 -2.25
C PRO A 89 8.84 0.50 -3.46
N LYS A 90 8.01 1.41 -3.96
CA LYS A 90 7.23 1.18 -5.17
C LYS A 90 8.21 0.84 -6.30
N PRO A 91 8.03 -0.25 -7.06
CA PRO A 91 9.00 -0.70 -8.07
C PRO A 91 9.23 0.28 -9.22
N ASN A 92 8.50 1.41 -9.26
CA ASN A 92 8.56 2.42 -10.31
C ASN A 92 8.87 3.84 -9.81
N GLN A 93 9.33 4.00 -8.55
CA GLN A 93 10.00 5.25 -8.16
C GLN A 93 11.43 5.19 -8.71
N LEU A 94 11.64 5.84 -9.86
CA LEU A 94 12.97 6.23 -10.30
C LEU A 94 13.66 6.92 -9.13
N THR A 95 14.74 6.31 -8.65
CA THR A 95 15.63 6.96 -7.68
C THR A 95 16.15 8.25 -8.32
N ASP A 96 16.35 9.29 -7.52
CA ASP A 96 16.84 10.61 -7.96
C ASP A 96 18.12 10.49 -8.83
N GLU A 97 18.90 9.43 -8.62
CA GLU A 97 20.10 9.05 -9.38
C GLU A 97 19.83 8.77 -10.88
N GLU A 98 18.68 8.19 -11.25
CA GLU A 98 18.32 7.84 -12.64
C GLU A 98 17.83 9.07 -13.43
N SER A 99 17.36 10.13 -12.74
CA SER A 99 16.92 11.37 -13.38
C SER A 99 18.09 12.20 -13.93
N PHE A 100 19.27 12.07 -13.33
CA PHE A 100 20.47 12.77 -13.79
C PHE A 100 21.08 12.18 -15.08
N GLU A 101 20.94 10.87 -15.32
CA GLU A 101 21.45 10.24 -16.55
C GLU A 101 20.62 10.62 -17.79
N LEU A 102 19.29 10.79 -17.64
CA LEU A 102 18.40 11.20 -18.73
C LEU A 102 18.64 12.65 -19.20
N ALA A 103 18.97 13.56 -18.28
CA ALA A 103 19.30 14.93 -18.63
C ALA A 103 20.59 15.01 -19.47
N ARG A 104 21.61 14.20 -19.13
CA ARG A 104 22.90 14.25 -19.83
C ARG A 104 22.87 13.67 -21.26
N ALA A 105 21.96 12.74 -21.54
CA ALA A 105 21.82 12.13 -22.88
C ALA A 105 21.24 13.11 -23.93
N THR A 106 20.46 14.11 -23.50
CA THR A 106 19.76 15.02 -24.41
C THR A 106 20.67 16.11 -24.99
N GLU A 107 21.69 16.57 -24.25
CA GLU A 107 22.62 17.60 -24.73
C GLU A 107 23.64 17.07 -25.76
N ALA A 108 24.01 15.79 -25.69
CA ALA A 108 24.95 15.19 -26.65
C ALA A 108 24.39 15.04 -28.07
N SER A 109 23.06 15.13 -28.25
CA SER A 109 22.40 14.96 -29.55
C SER A 109 22.14 16.28 -30.29
N ARG A 110 22.54 17.43 -29.71
CA ARG A 110 22.27 18.76 -30.27
C ARG A 110 23.48 19.40 -30.95
N ASP A 111 24.66 18.79 -30.82
CA ASP A 111 25.92 19.26 -31.42
C ASP A 111 26.44 18.31 -32.52
N ALA A 112 25.66 17.28 -32.90
CA ALA A 112 25.99 16.35 -33.98
C ALA A 112 25.36 16.76 -35.32
#